data_AF-A0A6B3DQ04-F1
#
_entry.id   AF-A0A6B3DQ04-F1
#
_cell.length_a   1.000
_cell.length_b   1.000
_cell.length_c   1.000
_cell.angle_alpha   90.00
_cell.angle_beta   90.00
_cell.angle_gamma   90.00
#
_symmetry.space_group_name_H-M   'P 1'
#
loop_
_entity.id
_entity.type
_entity.pdbx_description
1 polymer ?
#
loop_
_entity_poly.entity_id
_entity_poly.type
_entity_poly.pdbx_seq_one_letter_code
_entity_poly.pdbx_strand_id
1 'polypeptide(L)' 'MPHPMTDEEWEAQNGSLSPAEATARGLCWHCNGNGAHFTAFGGVQRRVPCPECKGDGKARR' A
#
# COMPACT_ATOMS: atom_id res chain seq x y z
N MET A 1 -22.45 15.92 -0.27
CA MET A 1 -21.34 15.81 -1.25
C MET A 1 -20.33 14.83 -0.67
N PRO A 2 -19.80 13.84 -1.41
CA PRO A 2 -18.65 13.09 -0.94
C PRO A 2 -17.48 14.07 -0.80
N HIS A 3 -16.82 14.08 0.36
CA HIS A 3 -15.60 14.85 0.53
C HIS A 3 -14.49 14.14 -0.27
N PRO A 4 -13.65 14.87 -1.04
CA PRO A 4 -12.46 14.28 -1.61
C PRO A 4 -11.58 13.73 -0.48
N MET A 5 -11.10 12.50 -0.64
CA MET A 5 -10.25 11.81 0.33
C MET A 5 -9.05 12.68 0.70
N THR A 6 -8.78 12.84 2.00
CA THR A 6 -7.61 13.60 2.46
C THR A 6 -6.32 12.85 2.15
N ASP A 7 -5.19 13.55 2.21
CA ASP A 7 -3.87 12.94 2.07
C ASP A 7 -3.62 11.85 3.13
N GLU A 8 -4.08 12.06 4.37
CA GLU A 8 -3.97 11.07 5.44
C GLU A 8 -4.84 9.84 5.18
N GLU A 9 -6.09 10.04 4.74
CA GLU A 9 -6.97 8.92 4.36
C GLU A 9 -6.42 8.15 3.14
N TRP A 10 -5.77 8.86 2.22
CA TRP A 10 -5.09 8.27 1.08
C TRP A 10 -3.93 7.39 1.51
N GLU A 11 -3.05 7.87 2.39
CA GLU A 11 -1.90 7.12 2.89
C GLU A 11 -2.29 6.00 3.86
N ALA A 12 -3.41 6.14 4.58
CA ALA A 12 -3.96 5.10 5.46
C ALA A 12 -4.36 3.81 4.72
N GLN A 13 -4.43 3.85 3.38
CA GLN A 13 -4.58 2.65 2.55
C GLN A 13 -3.34 1.73 2.60
N ASN A 14 -2.16 2.26 2.95
CA ASN A 14 -0.99 1.45 3.21
C ASN A 14 -1.25 0.65 4.50
N GLY A 15 -1.57 -0.63 4.35
CA GLY A 15 -1.97 -1.47 5.48
C GLY A 15 -0.94 -1.46 6.61
N SER A 16 -1.37 -1.80 7.83
CA SER A 16 -0.54 -1.76 9.04
C SER A 16 0.07 -3.11 9.42
N LEU A 17 0.00 -4.11 8.54
CA LEU A 17 0.52 -5.45 8.83
C LEU A 17 2.04 -5.40 8.98
N SER A 18 2.54 -6.12 9.98
CA SER A 18 3.96 -6.39 10.07
C SER A 18 4.41 -7.31 8.93
N PRO A 19 5.70 -7.29 8.54
CA PRO A 19 6.22 -8.16 7.49
C PRO A 19 5.92 -9.66 7.71
N ALA A 20 5.95 -10.12 8.96
CA ALA A 20 5.66 -11.49 9.34
C ALA A 20 4.17 -11.83 9.13
N GLU A 21 3.25 -10.94 9.53
CA GLU A 21 1.81 -11.14 9.34
C GLU A 21 1.43 -11.11 7.86
N ALA A 22 2.00 -10.19 7.09
CA ALA A 22 1.79 -10.13 5.65
C ALA A 22 2.26 -11.41 4.96
N THR A 23 3.47 -11.88 5.31
CA THR A 23 4.02 -13.13 4.78
C THR A 23 3.17 -14.35 5.16
N ALA A 24 2.74 -14.45 6.42
CA ALA A 24 1.87 -15.52 6.90
C ALA A 24 0.52 -15.56 6.16
N ARG A 25 0.03 -14.40 5.69
CA ARG A 25 -1.17 -14.25 4.87
C ARG A 25 -0.93 -14.42 3.38
N GLY A 26 0.30 -14.69 2.95
CA GLY A 26 0.68 -14.79 1.53
C GLY A 26 0.66 -13.45 0.79
N LEU A 27 0.66 -12.33 1.51
CA LEU A 27 0.68 -10.97 0.98
C LEU A 27 2.13 -10.48 0.89
N CYS A 28 2.38 -9.55 -0.04
CA CYS A 28 3.66 -8.87 -0.12
C CYS A 28 3.92 -8.11 1.19
N TRP A 29 5.01 -8.47 1.88
CA TRP A 29 5.41 -7.83 3.15
C TRP A 29 5.65 -6.33 3.04
N HIS A 30 6.02 -5.85 1.85
CA HIS A 30 6.39 -4.46 1.62
C HIS A 30 5.19 -3.56 1.38
N CYS A 31 4.15 -4.03 0.68
CA CYS A 31 2.94 -3.22 0.38
C CYS A 31 1.67 -3.78 1.03
N ASN A 32 1.81 -4.76 1.93
CA ASN A 32 0.72 -5.41 2.64
C ASN A 32 -0.42 -5.94 1.76
N GLY A 33 -0.09 -6.35 0.52
CA GLY A 33 -1.08 -6.89 -0.42
C GLY A 33 -1.57 -5.90 -1.49
N ASN A 34 -1.28 -4.62 -1.35
CA ASN A 34 -1.88 -3.58 -2.21
C ASN A 34 -1.30 -3.52 -3.64
N GLY A 35 -0.15 -4.15 -3.88
CA GLY A 35 0.59 -4.03 -5.13
C GLY A 35 1.22 -2.65 -5.37
N ALA A 36 0.91 -1.67 -4.54
CA ALA A 36 1.42 -0.31 -4.62
C ALA A 36 1.43 0.35 -3.24
N HIS A 37 2.18 1.45 -3.16
CA HIS A 37 2.22 2.37 -2.04
C HIS A 37 1.42 3.62 -2.39
N PHE A 38 0.59 4.06 -1.47
CA PHE A 38 -0.19 5.28 -1.55
C PHE A 38 0.55 6.37 -0.79
N THR A 39 1.04 7.40 -1.48
CA THR A 39 1.73 8.51 -0.85
C THR A 39 1.13 9.83 -1.30
N ALA A 40 1.17 10.84 -0.44
CA ALA A 40 0.77 12.19 -0.78
C ALA A 40 1.92 13.17 -0.46
N PHE A 41 2.16 14.13 -1.35
CA PHE A 41 3.13 15.18 -1.11
C PHE A 41 2.60 16.52 -1.64
N GLY A 42 2.45 17.50 -0.75
CA GLY A 42 1.97 18.84 -1.11
C GLY A 42 0.57 18.84 -1.73
N GLY A 43 -0.35 18.00 -1.25
CA GLY A 43 -1.72 17.88 -1.79
C GLY A 43 -1.83 17.05 -3.07
N VAL A 44 -0.73 16.39 -3.50
CA VAL A 44 -0.72 15.52 -4.67
C VAL A 44 -0.63 14.06 -4.25
N GLN A 45 -1.73 13.35 -4.41
CA GLN A 45 -1.83 11.91 -4.18
C GLN A 45 -1.21 11.12 -5.33
N ARG A 46 -0.35 10.14 -5.00
CA ARG A 46 0.34 9.27 -5.95
C ARG A 46 0.25 7.82 -5.52
N ARG A 47 0.09 6.95 -6.51
CA ARG A 47 0.18 5.50 -6.37
C ARG A 47 1.49 5.03 -6.98
N VAL A 48 2.40 4.52 -6.15
CA VAL A 48 3.72 4.05 -6.56
C VAL A 48 3.72 2.52 -6.59
N PRO A 49 3.92 1.87 -7.75
CA PRO A 49 3.96 0.41 -7.82
C PRO A 49 4.98 -0.18 -6.83
N CYS A 50 4.60 -1.25 -6.14
CA CYS A 50 5.49 -1.90 -5.20
C CYS A 50 6.61 -2.63 -5.97
N PRO A 51 7.90 -2.31 -5.72
CA PRO A 51 9.01 -2.94 -6.43
C PRO A 51 9.15 -4.43 -6.10
N GLU A 52 8.85 -4.82 -4.86
CA GLU A 52 8.98 -6.20 -4.37
C GLU A 52 8.03 -7.15 -5.10
N CYS A 53 6.74 -6.86 -5.10
CA CYS A 53 5.75 -7.71 -5.77
C CYS A 53 5.45 -7.27 -7.21
N LYS A 54 6.17 -6.29 -7.76
CA LYS A 54 5.98 -5.79 -9.14
C LYS A 54 4.52 -5.47 -9.50
N GLY A 55 3.72 -5.02 -8.53
CA GLY A 55 2.32 -4.68 -8.75
C GLY A 55 1.28 -5.76 -8.44
N ASP A 56 1.69 -7.01 -8.19
CA ASP A 56 0.74 -8.12 -8.02
C ASP A 56 0.23 -8.32 -6.58
N GLY A 57 0.87 -7.68 -5.59
CA GLY A 57 0.47 -7.71 -4.18
C GLY A 57 0.81 -9.01 -3.44
N LYS A 58 1.35 -10.03 -4.10
CA LYS A 58 1.59 -11.35 -3.50
C LYS A 58 2.95 -11.42 -2.83
N ALA A 59 3.05 -12.30 -1.83
CA ALA A 59 4.33 -12.67 -1.24
C ALA A 59 5.24 -13.26 -2.32
N ARG A 60 6.48 -12.76 -2.39
CA ARG A 60 7.56 -13.40 -3.14
C ARG A 60 8.48 -14.08 -2.13
N ARG A 61 8.92 -15.29 -2.49
CA ARG A 61 9.74 -16.16 -1.65
C ARG A 61 11.22 -15.90 -1.88
#